data_AF-A0A3N4J8X8-F1
#
_entry.id   AF-A0A3N4J8X8-F1
#
_cell.length_a   1.000
_cell.length_b   1.000
_cell.length_c   1.000
_cell.angle_alpha   90.00
_cell.angle_beta   90.00
_cell.angle_gamma   90.00
#
_symmetry.space_group_name_H-M   'P 1'
#
loop_
_entity.id
_entity.type
_entity.pdbx_description
1 polymer ?
#
loop_
_entity_poly.entity_id
_entity_poly.type
_entity_poly.pdbx_seq_one_letter_code
_entity_poly.pdbx_strand_id
1 'polypeptide(L)'
;QWLTPDTSWAGKSASSIVITITSPKAPLFVGKRLSAFSTTYRTECRLQFNAFTQCSNCQHFGHHSNKCANPSSCRWCTLPHSTGDHSCPTSTYHLRGRPCSHFSPRCVNCDGPHESHSPDC
;
A
#
# COMPACT_ATOMS: atom_id res chain seq x y z
N GLN A 1 -31.36 -17.59 -5.64
CA GLN A 1 -30.62 -18.31 -6.68
C GLN A 1 -29.15 -17.90 -6.56
N TRP A 2 -28.24 -18.86 -6.38
CA TRP A 2 -26.81 -18.58 -6.28
C TRP A 2 -26.24 -18.17 -7.65
N LEU A 3 -25.25 -17.28 -7.64
CA LEU A 3 -24.64 -16.73 -8.85
C LEU A 3 -23.66 -17.70 -9.54
N THR A 4 -23.23 -18.77 -8.87
CA THR A 4 -22.29 -19.78 -9.39
C THR A 4 -22.71 -21.19 -8.94
N PRO A 5 -22.35 -22.25 -9.70
CA PRO A 5 -22.71 -23.63 -9.39
C PRO A 5 -22.07 -24.14 -8.10
N ASP A 6 -22.69 -25.12 -7.43
CA ASP A 6 -22.26 -25.65 -6.13
C ASP A 6 -20.82 -26.16 -6.10
N THR A 7 -20.34 -26.68 -7.22
CA THR A 7 -18.94 -27.12 -7.40
C THR A 7 -17.92 -26.00 -7.21
N SER A 8 -18.31 -24.73 -7.38
CA SER A 8 -17.43 -23.57 -7.21
C SER A 8 -17.18 -23.19 -5.75
N TRP A 9 -17.91 -23.78 -4.80
CA TRP A 9 -17.85 -23.49 -3.36
C TRP A 9 -17.31 -24.64 -2.50
N ALA A 10 -17.17 -25.84 -3.06
CA ALA A 10 -16.65 -27.00 -2.34
C ALA A 10 -15.24 -26.70 -1.79
N GLY A 11 -15.11 -26.65 -0.46
CA GLY A 11 -13.84 -26.42 0.25
C GLY A 11 -13.46 -24.95 0.49
N LYS A 12 -14.28 -23.96 0.10
CA LYS A 12 -14.00 -22.55 0.41
C LYS A 12 -14.54 -22.17 1.79
N SER A 13 -13.67 -21.64 2.64
CA SER A 13 -14.04 -21.15 3.98
C SER A 13 -14.71 -19.77 3.97
N ALA A 14 -14.56 -19.01 2.88
CA ALA A 14 -15.11 -17.66 2.76
C ALA A 14 -15.51 -17.33 1.30
N SER A 15 -16.47 -16.42 1.18
CA SER A 15 -16.92 -15.85 -0.09
C SER A 15 -16.91 -14.32 -0.01
N SER A 16 -16.57 -13.65 -1.11
CA SER A 16 -16.58 -12.19 -1.20
C SER A 16 -17.52 -11.72 -2.30
N ILE A 17 -18.30 -10.67 -2.03
CA ILE A 17 -19.14 -9.98 -3.01
C ILE A 17 -18.59 -8.56 -3.17
N VAL A 18 -18.38 -8.11 -4.41
CA VAL A 18 -17.93 -6.74 -4.70
C VAL A 18 -19.11 -5.95 -5.24
N ILE A 19 -19.57 -4.96 -4.46
CA ILE A 19 -20.61 -4.02 -4.87
C ILE A 19 -19.93 -2.73 -5.34
N THR A 20 -20.11 -2.37 -6.61
CA THR A 20 -19.53 -1.16 -7.20
C THR A 20 -20.62 -0.13 -7.47
N ILE A 21 -20.45 1.09 -6.94
CA ILE A 21 -21.34 2.23 -7.23
C ILE A 21 -20.68 3.06 -8.33
N THR A 22 -21.28 3.10 -9.52
CA THR A 22 -20.71 3.80 -10.70
C THR A 22 -21.27 5.21 -10.92
N SER A 23 -22.22 5.66 -10.09
CA SER A 23 -22.80 6.99 -10.23
C SER A 23 -21.79 8.11 -9.91
N PRO A 24 -21.96 9.33 -10.45
CA PRO A 24 -21.15 10.49 -10.05
C PRO A 24 -21.23 10.81 -8.55
N LYS A 25 -22.25 10.29 -7.85
CA LYS A 25 -22.42 10.39 -6.40
C LYS A 25 -21.60 9.35 -5.62
N ALA A 26 -20.88 8.43 -6.28
CA ALA A 26 -20.06 7.41 -5.65
C ALA A 26 -19.10 7.94 -4.56
N PRO A 27 -18.44 9.11 -4.73
CA PRO A 27 -17.58 9.67 -3.69
C PRO A 27 -18.31 9.94 -2.37
N LEU A 28 -19.62 10.25 -2.41
CA LEU A 28 -20.43 10.50 -1.20
C LEU A 28 -20.58 9.26 -0.31
N PHE A 29 -20.35 8.08 -0.87
CA PHE A 29 -20.44 6.82 -0.15
C PHE A 29 -19.11 6.41 0.47
N VAL A 30 -17.98 7.05 0.20
CA VAL A 30 -16.70 6.68 0.82
C VAL A 30 -16.72 6.99 2.32
N GLY A 31 -16.30 6.03 3.15
CA GLY A 31 -16.30 6.16 4.61
C GLY A 31 -17.68 6.06 5.25
N LYS A 32 -18.74 5.83 4.46
CA LYS A 32 -20.08 5.55 4.96
C LYS A 32 -20.22 4.06 5.31
N ARG A 33 -21.42 3.72 5.76
CA ARG A 33 -21.79 2.37 6.16
C ARG A 33 -22.84 1.85 5.20
N LEU A 34 -22.58 0.68 4.63
CA LEU A 34 -23.53 -0.07 3.81
C LEU A 34 -24.08 -1.22 4.64
N SER A 35 -25.39 -1.23 4.88
CA SER A 35 -26.06 -2.36 5.52
C SER A 35 -26.45 -3.39 4.45
N ALA A 36 -25.98 -4.62 4.60
CA ALA A 36 -26.32 -5.74 3.73
C ALA A 36 -26.24 -7.05 4.53
N PHE A 37 -27.10 -8.04 4.24
CA PHE A 37 -27.08 -9.35 4.90
C PHE A 37 -27.10 -9.25 6.44
N SER A 38 -27.95 -8.40 6.99
CA SER A 38 -28.05 -8.12 8.44
C SER A 38 -26.74 -7.66 9.10
N THR A 39 -25.75 -7.24 8.32
CA THR A 39 -24.44 -6.76 8.78
C THR A 39 -24.18 -5.38 8.20
N THR A 40 -23.33 -4.59 8.86
CA THR A 40 -22.92 -3.29 8.32
C THR A 40 -21.45 -3.30 7.92
N TYR A 41 -21.18 -2.90 6.70
CA TYR A 41 -19.84 -2.84 6.11
C TYR A 41 -19.40 -1.39 5.96
N ARG A 42 -18.12 -1.10 6.19
CA ARG A 42 -17.53 0.18 5.83
C ARG A 42 -17.27 0.20 4.32
N THR A 43 -17.72 1.26 3.67
CA THR A 43 -17.44 1.48 2.25
C THR A 43 -16.13 2.24 2.09
N GLU A 44 -15.32 1.81 1.14
CA GLU A 44 -14.01 2.40 0.88
C GLU A 44 -13.87 2.72 -0.60
N CYS A 45 -12.99 3.67 -0.92
CA CYS A 45 -12.62 3.91 -2.31
C CYS A 45 -11.85 2.70 -2.84
N ARG A 46 -12.25 2.19 -4.01
CA ARG A 46 -11.49 1.15 -4.70
C ARG A 46 -10.19 1.75 -5.21
N LEU A 47 -9.10 1.41 -4.53
CA LEU A 47 -7.75 1.76 -4.99
C LEU A 47 -7.37 0.80 -6.12
N GLN A 48 -7.06 1.34 -7.29
CA GLN A 48 -6.44 0.57 -8.36
C GLN A 48 -4.94 0.51 -8.13
N PHE A 49 -4.40 -0.70 -8.02
CA PHE A 49 -2.97 -0.95 -8.01
C PHE A 49 -2.70 -2.25 -8.77
N ASN A 50 -1.48 -2.38 -9.28
CA ASN A 50 -1.00 -3.52 -10.05
C ASN A 50 0.28 -4.08 -9.42
N ALA A 51 0.84 -5.12 -10.04
CA ALA A 51 2.10 -5.73 -9.61
C ALA A 51 3.29 -4.75 -9.57
N PHE A 52 3.20 -3.61 -10.27
CA PHE A 52 4.24 -2.58 -10.35
C PHE A 52 3.97 -1.37 -9.45
N THR A 53 2.86 -1.38 -8.70
CA THR A 53 2.56 -0.28 -7.78
C THR A 53 3.47 -0.38 -6.58
N GLN A 54 4.33 0.63 -6.42
CA GLN A 54 5.24 0.72 -5.29
C GLN A 54 4.55 1.31 -4.06
N CYS A 55 4.65 0.61 -2.94
CA CYS A 55 4.12 1.04 -1.66
C CYS A 55 5.03 2.11 -1.04
N SER A 56 4.52 3.31 -0.79
CA SER A 56 5.29 4.38 -0.14
C SER A 56 5.62 4.13 1.33
N ASN A 57 5.01 3.13 1.97
CA ASN A 57 5.31 2.74 3.36
C ASN A 57 6.50 1.79 3.43
N CYS A 58 6.44 0.63 2.77
CA CYS A 58 7.46 -0.42 2.87
C CYS A 58 8.37 -0.52 1.61
N GLN A 59 8.12 0.29 0.59
CA GLN A 59 8.86 0.35 -0.68
C GLN A 59 8.78 -0.89 -1.58
N HIS A 60 8.07 -1.95 -1.16
CA HIS A 60 7.78 -3.12 -1.98
C HIS A 60 6.66 -2.88 -3.00
N PHE A 61 6.64 -3.71 -4.04
CA PHE A 61 5.64 -3.66 -5.10
C PHE A 61 4.39 -4.49 -4.80
N GLY A 62 3.33 -4.29 -5.60
CA GLY A 62 2.15 -5.14 -5.63
C GLY A 62 1.02 -4.73 -4.68
N HIS A 63 1.15 -3.63 -3.94
CA HIS A 63 0.09 -3.13 -3.06
C HIS A 63 0.18 -1.63 -2.83
N HIS A 64 -0.97 -1.04 -2.48
CA HIS A 64 -1.06 0.38 -2.14
C HIS A 64 -0.74 0.61 -0.64
N SER A 65 -0.13 1.74 -0.31
CA SER A 65 0.30 2.09 1.07
C SER A 65 -0.83 2.01 2.11
N ASN A 66 -2.03 2.48 1.77
CA ASN A 66 -3.22 2.39 2.63
C ASN A 66 -3.63 0.95 3.03
N LYS A 67 -3.12 -0.08 2.33
CA LYS A 67 -3.37 -1.50 2.62
C LYS A 67 -2.11 -2.22 3.08
N CYS A 68 -1.01 -1.51 3.28
CA CYS A 68 0.25 -2.08 3.72
C CYS A 68 0.18 -2.46 5.19
N ALA A 69 0.47 -3.71 5.51
CA ALA A 69 0.63 -4.20 6.88
C ALA A 69 2.11 -4.37 7.29
N ASN A 70 3.04 -4.15 6.34
CA ASN A 70 4.47 -4.29 6.57
C ASN A 70 5.02 -3.09 7.37
N PRO A 71 6.12 -3.27 8.12
CA PRO A 71 6.81 -2.16 8.76
C PRO A 71 7.27 -1.13 7.73
N SER A 72 7.33 0.14 8.13
CA SER A 72 7.85 1.21 7.30
C SER A 72 9.31 0.96 6.96
N SER A 73 9.69 1.25 5.72
CA SER A 73 11.07 1.19 5.25
C SER A 73 11.43 2.47 4.54
N CYS A 74 12.62 2.99 4.85
CA CYS A 74 13.11 4.21 4.26
C CYS A 74 13.47 3.98 2.79
N ARG A 75 12.91 4.82 1.90
CA ARG A 75 13.18 4.82 0.45
C ARG A 75 14.66 4.82 0.09
N TRP A 76 15.48 5.42 0.95
CA TRP A 76 16.89 5.70 0.71
C TRP A 76 17.85 4.70 1.35
N CYS A 77 17.60 4.29 2.59
CA CYS A 77 18.56 3.51 3.38
C CYS A 77 18.05 2.16 3.86
N THR A 78 16.85 1.74 3.43
CA THR A 78 16.19 0.46 3.77
C THR A 78 15.96 0.19 5.26
N LEU A 79 16.32 1.12 6.14
CA LEU A 79 16.14 1.01 7.58
C LEU A 79 14.66 1.15 7.96
N PRO A 80 14.24 0.57 9.11
CA PRO A 80 12.85 0.52 9.54
C PRO A 80 12.36 1.88 10.11
N HIS A 81 12.24 2.87 9.24
CA HIS A 81 11.65 4.18 9.52
C HIS A 81 10.94 4.74 8.29
N SER A 82 10.03 5.70 8.49
CA SER A 82 9.42 6.45 7.39
C SER A 82 10.47 7.30 6.68
N THR A 83 10.41 7.42 5.35
CA THR A 83 11.32 8.29 4.58
C THR A 83 11.34 9.74 5.11
N GLY A 84 10.24 10.24 5.68
CA GLY A 84 10.20 11.58 6.31
C GLY A 84 11.02 11.68 7.60
N ASP A 85 11.23 10.57 8.30
CA ASP A 85 12.03 10.49 9.53
C ASP A 85 13.51 10.24 9.27
N HIS A 86 13.90 10.09 8.01
CA HIS A 86 15.29 9.90 7.65
C HIS A 86 16.13 11.08 8.15
N SER A 87 17.15 10.77 8.96
CA SER A 87 18.12 11.73 9.46
C SER A 87 19.51 11.37 9.00
N CYS A 88 20.24 12.35 8.50
CA CYS A 88 21.62 12.17 8.10
C CYS A 88 22.51 11.86 9.32
N PRO A 89 23.31 10.78 9.34
CA PRO A 89 24.13 10.41 10.50
C PRO A 89 25.20 11.45 10.86
N THR A 90 25.71 12.15 9.85
CA THR A 90 26.88 13.05 9.96
C THR A 90 26.49 14.52 10.03
N SER A 91 25.23 14.86 9.76
CA SER A 91 24.81 16.26 9.73
C SER A 91 24.67 16.80 11.16
N THR A 92 25.49 17.79 11.50
CA THR A 92 25.38 18.57 12.75
C THR A 92 24.05 19.31 12.86
N TYR A 93 23.39 19.53 11.74
CA TYR A 93 22.03 20.04 11.65
C TYR A 93 21.07 18.85 11.50
N HIS A 94 20.10 18.67 12.38
CA HIS A 94 19.11 17.58 12.34
C HIS A 94 18.13 17.71 11.15
N LEU A 95 18.64 17.70 9.92
CA LEU A 95 17.86 17.71 8.69
C LEU A 95 17.12 16.37 8.60
N ARG A 96 15.80 16.42 8.82
CA ARG A 96 14.89 15.28 8.65
C ARG A 96 14.24 15.29 7.28
N GLY A 97 14.00 14.11 6.73
CA GLY A 97 13.20 13.91 5.52
C GLY A 97 13.85 14.40 4.24
N ARG A 98 15.19 14.51 4.22
CA ARG A 98 15.95 14.90 3.02
C ARG A 98 17.11 13.94 2.80
N PRO A 99 17.42 13.61 1.54
CA PRO A 99 18.64 12.86 1.24
C PRO A 99 19.86 13.75 1.55
N CYS A 100 20.92 13.17 2.09
CA CYS A 100 22.20 13.85 2.27
C CYS A 100 23.31 13.14 1.48
N SER A 101 24.38 13.85 1.15
CA SER A 101 25.55 13.29 0.44
C SER A 101 26.35 12.28 1.28
N HIS A 102 26.08 12.20 2.58
CA HIS A 102 26.83 11.36 3.53
C HIS A 102 26.31 9.92 3.63
N PHE A 103 25.28 9.54 2.87
CA PHE A 103 24.81 8.15 2.83
C PHE A 103 24.80 7.64 1.38
N SER A 104 24.97 6.33 1.22
CA SER A 104 24.82 5.65 -0.07
C SER A 104 23.44 5.03 -0.15
N PRO A 105 22.66 5.29 -1.23
CA PRO A 105 21.33 4.73 -1.35
C PRO A 105 21.37 3.22 -1.57
N ARG A 106 20.37 2.55 -1.00
CA ARG A 106 20.17 1.11 -1.15
C ARG A 106 18.70 0.83 -1.41
N CYS A 107 18.43 -0.06 -2.36
CA CYS A 107 17.07 -0.45 -2.73
C CYS A 107 16.58 -1.61 -1.86
N VAL A 108 15.35 -1.53 -1.33
CA VAL A 108 14.75 -2.64 -0.55
C VAL A 108 14.41 -3.86 -1.42
N ASN A 109 14.23 -3.66 -2.73
CA ASN A 109 13.73 -4.70 -3.64
C ASN A 109 14.85 -5.48 -4.31
N CYS A 110 15.96 -4.81 -4.68
CA CYS A 110 17.06 -5.40 -5.43
C CYS A 110 18.43 -5.24 -4.76
N ASP A 111 18.52 -4.62 -3.57
CA ASP A 111 19.77 -4.34 -2.85
C ASP A 111 20.81 -3.50 -3.63
N GLY A 112 20.43 -2.95 -4.79
CA GLY A 112 21.29 -2.14 -5.65
C GLY A 112 21.62 -0.76 -5.06
N PRO A 113 22.67 -0.09 -5.57
CA PRO A 113 23.17 1.20 -5.07
C PRO A 113 22.33 2.38 -5.60
N HIS A 114 21.00 2.30 -5.44
CA HIS A 114 20.05 3.33 -5.83
C HIS A 114 18.87 3.35 -4.86
N GLU A 115 18.06 4.41 -4.89
CA GLU A 115 16.87 4.48 -4.04
C GLU A 115 15.76 3.56 -4.56
N SER A 116 14.83 3.18 -3.68
CA SER A 116 13.84 2.14 -4.01
C SER A 116 12.91 2.51 -5.18
N HIS A 117 12.70 3.80 -5.45
CA HIS A 117 11.87 4.32 -6.54
C HIS A 117 12.63 4.52 -7.86
N SER A 118 13.92 4.15 -7.92
CA SER A 118 14.67 4.27 -9.17
C SER A 118 14.08 3.33 -10.23
N PRO A 119 13.95 3.75 -11.49
CA PRO A 119 13.58 2.86 -12.60
C PRO A 119 14.69 1.85 -12.97
N ASP A 120 15.84 1.89 -12.28
CA ASP A 120 16.92 0.92 -12.44
C ASP A 120 16.61 -0.44 -11.79
N CYS A 121 15.55 -0.47 -10.97
CA CYS A 121 14.86 -1.68 -10.51
C CYS A 121 13.61 -1.82 -11.42
#